data_AF-A0AAD3HA29-F1
#
_entry.id   AF-A0AAD3HA29-F1
#
_cell.length_a   1.000
_cell.length_b   1.000
_cell.length_c   1.000
_cell.angle_alpha   90.00
_cell.angle_beta   90.00
_cell.angle_gamma   90.00
#
_symmetry.space_group_name_H-M   'P 1'
#
loop_
_entity.id
_entity.type
_entity.pdbx_description
1 polymer ?
#
loop_
_entity_poly.entity_id
_entity_poly.type
_entity_poly.pdbx_seq_one_letter_code
_entity_poly.pdbx_strand_id
1 'polypeptide(L)'
;MDNIENNPALVIDGVQLWNSFARSFQSPVRACFDLIDNVFDAAPLSNGKLTINVDEHEEEDSRNQELQLENTNGIYILNNCQHPVKPMREVLTCFNNVERDNSQIGEYGIGLKQGCASLSDISFVMSRNENVYSLGILARNLQTPTGVCLPSFEFQFDPTIDTDLHKFLMKNEIADIVASSNNIAAVVEEYGYGDVQTGIYRLVNNMMRLNDREWSEEKYVFCICLHDLKHSENDAFLLSVKDELPKHYLHVPHCFQVLVRSDPVHFNHWPSRLTRLTKFNVRIPKTALLSSDNSNGTEDDHVLSLYLGFDAVRLAEGGHNTASLYFYSRKFGRLVKSLPDSRGTLCLSAGGTQYCQALTIIVDDKCGALPLSPTKQDFAFWEHENGQVWEQNLLKWVSAVTKVYYNYYLGKVCNGIKRNLLEFVNNNLATVIGDESEHKRIDKVEMSTFEGISWEYENNLIQADTTAMKECPTLLHRACSSIQPVEEIIFEMIEEEGLAAFNGTNSAGITSYECLNENPHADFTGMDIINRYILKMMGEF
;
A
#
# COMPACT_ATOMS: atom_id res chain seq x y z
N MET A 1 -18.98 -25.60 -32.65
CA MET A 1 -19.95 -24.57 -33.07
C MET A 1 -21.33 -25.18 -32.96
N ASP A 2 -22.06 -24.85 -31.91
CA ASP A 2 -23.53 -24.92 -31.85
C ASP A 2 -24.02 -24.06 -30.68
N ASN A 3 -24.89 -23.11 -31.04
CA ASN A 3 -25.92 -22.38 -30.27
C ASN A 3 -25.57 -21.80 -28.89
N ILE A 4 -25.15 -20.52 -28.90
CA ILE A 4 -25.42 -19.58 -27.81
C ILE A 4 -26.56 -18.66 -28.27
N GLU A 5 -27.69 -18.76 -27.59
CA GLU A 5 -28.86 -17.91 -27.79
C GLU A 5 -28.53 -16.44 -27.54
N ASN A 6 -29.03 -15.62 -28.46
CA ASN A 6 -28.93 -14.17 -28.52
C ASN A 6 -29.51 -13.49 -27.27
N ASN A 7 -28.66 -13.18 -26.31
CA ASN A 7 -28.79 -11.92 -25.59
C ASN A 7 -28.00 -10.90 -26.42
N PRO A 8 -28.55 -9.75 -26.87
CA PRO A 8 -27.76 -8.71 -27.50
C PRO A 8 -26.91 -8.05 -26.41
N ALA A 9 -25.91 -8.79 -25.92
CA ALA A 9 -24.86 -8.26 -25.09
C ALA A 9 -24.30 -7.08 -25.87
N LEU A 10 -24.29 -5.90 -25.24
CA LEU A 10 -23.64 -4.72 -25.80
C LEU A 10 -22.28 -5.17 -26.32
N VAL A 11 -22.10 -5.14 -27.64
CA VAL A 11 -20.80 -5.40 -28.24
C VAL A 11 -19.93 -4.22 -27.82
N ILE A 12 -19.06 -4.45 -26.84
CA ILE A 12 -18.14 -3.43 -26.35
C ILE A 12 -17.08 -3.20 -27.43
N ASP A 13 -17.04 -2.00 -27.99
CA ASP A 13 -15.98 -1.58 -28.90
C ASP A 13 -14.63 -1.65 -28.18
N GLY A 14 -13.78 -2.60 -28.58
CA GLY A 14 -12.50 -2.86 -27.93
C GLY A 14 -11.52 -1.70 -28.10
N VAL A 15 -11.59 -0.97 -29.21
CA VAL A 15 -10.73 0.20 -29.48
C VAL A 15 -11.11 1.35 -28.55
N GLN A 16 -12.42 1.63 -28.41
CA GLN A 16 -12.89 2.66 -27.48
C GLN A 16 -12.62 2.30 -26.03
N LEU A 17 -12.79 1.02 -25.66
CA LEU A 17 -12.48 0.55 -24.32
C LEU A 17 -10.99 0.72 -24.00
N TRP A 18 -10.08 0.33 -24.91
CA TRP A 18 -8.64 0.53 -24.75
C TRP A 18 -8.29 2.01 -24.55
N ASN A 19 -8.84 2.90 -25.39
CA ASN A 19 -8.62 4.34 -25.26
C ASN A 19 -9.19 4.93 -23.96
N SER A 20 -10.24 4.33 -23.40
CA SER A 20 -10.76 4.70 -22.08
C SER A 20 -9.80 4.26 -20.97
N PHE A 21 -9.36 3.00 -21.03
CA PHE A 21 -8.42 2.42 -20.09
C PHE A 21 -7.09 3.18 -20.06
N ALA A 22 -6.51 3.47 -21.22
CA ALA A 22 -5.25 4.19 -21.35
C ALA A 22 -5.25 5.62 -20.78
N ARG A 23 -6.43 6.19 -20.50
CA ARG A 23 -6.59 7.56 -19.94
C ARG A 23 -7.12 7.56 -18.50
N SER A 24 -7.19 6.38 -17.87
CA SER A 24 -7.83 6.24 -16.55
C SER A 24 -7.00 6.83 -15.40
N PHE A 25 -5.69 7.00 -15.57
CA PHE A 25 -4.79 7.48 -14.51
C PHE A 25 -4.17 8.83 -14.84
N GLN A 26 -3.97 9.64 -13.80
CA GLN A 26 -3.34 10.96 -13.88
C GLN A 26 -1.82 10.89 -14.09
N SER A 27 -1.18 9.78 -13.67
CA SER A 27 0.24 9.56 -13.84
C SER A 27 0.56 8.08 -14.08
N PRO A 28 1.68 7.78 -14.74
CA PRO A 28 2.15 6.40 -14.96
C PRO A 28 2.39 5.65 -13.66
N VAL A 29 3.00 6.29 -12.66
CA VAL A 29 3.26 5.69 -11.34
C VAL A 29 1.96 5.20 -10.69
N ARG A 30 0.86 5.95 -10.82
CA ARG A 30 -0.45 5.52 -10.28
C ARG A 30 -1.04 4.32 -11.02
N ALA A 31 -0.83 4.23 -12.34
CA ALA A 31 -1.22 3.04 -13.11
C ALA A 31 -0.42 1.81 -12.66
N CYS A 32 0.87 1.99 -12.35
CA CYS A 32 1.72 0.91 -11.81
C CYS A 32 1.27 0.47 -10.42
N PHE A 33 0.90 1.40 -9.54
CA PHE A 33 0.36 1.07 -8.23
C PHE A 33 -0.94 0.27 -8.32
N ASP A 34 -1.76 0.49 -9.35
CA ASP A 34 -2.94 -0.35 -9.57
C ASP A 34 -2.61 -1.78 -10.01
N LEU A 35 -1.46 -2.00 -10.67
CA LEU A 35 -0.91 -3.34 -10.92
C LEU A 35 -0.40 -3.98 -9.63
N ILE A 36 0.34 -3.22 -8.81
CA ILE A 36 0.88 -3.65 -7.52
C ILE A 36 -0.23 -3.96 -6.51
N ASP A 37 -1.37 -3.28 -6.58
CA ASP A 37 -2.53 -3.58 -5.75
C ASP A 37 -2.93 -5.07 -5.87
N ASN A 38 -2.91 -5.64 -7.09
CA ASN A 38 -3.21 -7.06 -7.30
C ASN A 38 -2.13 -7.98 -6.72
N VAL A 39 -0.87 -7.52 -6.69
CA VAL A 39 0.24 -8.27 -6.06
C VAL A 39 -0.02 -8.41 -4.57
N PHE A 40 -0.35 -7.31 -3.91
CA PHE A 40 -0.62 -7.33 -2.46
C PHE A 40 -1.86 -8.17 -2.11
N ASP A 41 -2.90 -8.14 -2.94
CA ASP A 41 -4.08 -8.98 -2.74
C ASP A 41 -3.79 -10.49 -2.90
N ALA A 42 -2.87 -10.84 -3.80
CA ALA A 42 -2.54 -12.23 -4.10
C ALA A 42 -1.46 -12.83 -3.20
N ALA A 43 -0.55 -12.02 -2.67
CA ALA A 43 0.67 -12.47 -2.02
C ALA A 43 0.43 -13.04 -0.60
N PRO A 44 1.24 -14.04 -0.18
CA PRO A 44 1.20 -14.56 1.18
C PRO A 44 1.65 -13.50 2.19
N LEU A 45 0.97 -13.40 3.34
CA LEU A 45 1.31 -12.39 4.35
C LEU A 45 2.62 -12.68 5.07
N SER A 46 3.05 -13.93 5.13
CA SER A 46 4.23 -14.37 5.87
C SER A 46 5.55 -14.17 5.12
N ASN A 47 5.52 -14.19 3.79
CA ASN A 47 6.70 -14.25 2.93
C ASN A 47 6.38 -13.74 1.52
N GLY A 48 5.54 -12.72 1.40
CA GLY A 48 5.20 -12.11 0.13
C GLY A 48 6.43 -11.52 -0.54
N LYS A 49 6.53 -11.66 -1.85
CA LYS A 49 7.64 -11.18 -2.67
C LYS A 49 7.09 -10.39 -3.86
N LEU A 50 7.69 -9.23 -4.13
CA LEU A 50 7.44 -8.39 -5.29
C LEU A 50 8.77 -7.91 -5.86
N THR A 51 9.02 -8.18 -7.13
CA THR A 51 10.15 -7.61 -7.88
C THR A 51 9.64 -6.79 -9.06
N ILE A 52 10.15 -5.58 -9.20
CA ILE A 52 9.93 -4.72 -10.37
C ILE A 52 11.30 -4.41 -10.97
N ASN A 53 11.52 -4.80 -12.21
CA ASN A 53 12.81 -4.59 -12.87
C ASN A 53 12.67 -4.31 -14.36
N VAL A 54 13.77 -3.91 -14.99
CA VAL A 54 13.84 -3.70 -16.44
C VAL A 54 13.70 -5.05 -17.15
N ASP A 55 12.94 -5.07 -18.25
CA ASP A 55 12.90 -6.22 -19.15
C ASP A 55 14.14 -6.19 -20.06
N GLU A 56 15.27 -6.63 -19.50
CA GLU A 56 16.55 -6.66 -20.19
C GLU A 56 16.61 -7.75 -21.26
N HIS A 57 17.25 -7.42 -22.37
CA HIS A 57 17.51 -8.35 -23.47
C HIS A 57 18.89 -9.01 -23.28
N GLU A 58 18.93 -10.20 -22.69
CA GLU A 58 20.15 -11.01 -22.66
C GLU A 58 20.36 -11.69 -24.03
N GLU A 59 21.18 -11.10 -24.90
CA GLU A 59 21.65 -11.77 -26.11
C GLU A 59 22.51 -13.00 -25.75
N GLU A 60 22.15 -14.16 -26.32
CA GLU A 60 22.84 -15.44 -26.11
C GLU A 60 24.25 -15.46 -26.76
N ASP A 61 24.61 -14.49 -27.60
CA ASP A 61 25.88 -14.42 -28.32
C ASP A 61 26.64 -13.13 -27.96
N SER A 62 27.54 -13.22 -26.98
CA SER A 62 28.31 -12.10 -26.38
C SER A 62 29.26 -11.35 -27.34
N ARG A 63 29.16 -11.56 -28.65
CA ARG A 63 30.10 -11.05 -29.66
C ARG A 63 29.70 -9.71 -30.27
N ASN A 64 28.48 -9.22 -30.05
CA ASN A 64 27.99 -7.91 -30.52
C ASN A 64 27.38 -7.04 -29.41
N GLN A 65 27.80 -7.23 -28.14
CA GLN A 65 27.18 -6.61 -26.96
C GLN A 65 27.20 -5.06 -26.91
N GLU A 66 28.07 -4.37 -27.65
CA GLU A 66 28.25 -2.91 -27.46
C GLU A 66 27.26 -2.02 -28.24
N LEU A 67 26.39 -2.54 -29.11
CA LEU A 67 25.58 -1.68 -30.00
C LEU A 67 24.05 -1.77 -29.87
N GLN A 68 23.49 -2.67 -29.05
CA GLN A 68 22.02 -2.82 -28.96
C GLN A 68 21.42 -2.93 -27.55
N LEU A 69 22.24 -2.96 -26.49
CA LEU A 69 21.77 -2.99 -25.10
C LEU A 69 21.14 -1.66 -24.61
N GLU A 70 21.29 -0.56 -25.37
CA GLU A 70 20.99 0.77 -24.83
C GLU A 70 19.51 1.17 -24.77
N ASN A 71 18.53 0.41 -25.30
CA ASN A 71 17.16 0.95 -25.39
C ASN A 71 16.01 -0.07 -25.27
N THR A 72 16.10 -1.08 -24.41
CA THR A 72 14.88 -1.84 -24.07
C THR A 72 13.98 -1.05 -23.13
N ASN A 73 13.03 -0.27 -23.65
CA ASN A 73 12.08 0.52 -22.86
C ASN A 73 10.95 -0.32 -22.23
N GLY A 74 11.26 -1.44 -21.58
CA GLY A 74 10.27 -2.31 -20.93
C GLY A 74 10.60 -2.65 -19.49
N ILE A 75 9.58 -3.07 -18.72
CA ILE A 75 9.74 -3.54 -17.35
C ILE A 75 8.94 -4.82 -17.13
N TYR A 76 9.25 -5.55 -16.07
CA TYR A 76 8.40 -6.62 -15.55
C TYR A 76 8.09 -6.43 -14.07
N ILE A 77 6.92 -6.95 -13.65
CA ILE A 77 6.44 -7.01 -12.28
C ILE A 77 6.19 -8.48 -11.96
N LEU A 78 6.88 -9.02 -10.97
CA LEU A 78 6.90 -10.44 -10.62
C LEU A 78 6.57 -10.64 -9.14
N ASN A 79 5.65 -11.55 -8.81
CA ASN A 79 5.27 -11.84 -7.43
C ASN A 79 4.88 -13.30 -7.19
N ASN A 80 4.95 -13.73 -5.93
CA ASN A 80 4.39 -15.00 -5.48
C ASN A 80 2.94 -14.81 -5.04
N CYS A 81 2.18 -15.90 -5.06
CA CYS A 81 0.77 -15.90 -4.69
C CYS A 81 0.50 -16.94 -3.58
N GLN A 82 -0.42 -16.62 -2.68
CA GLN A 82 -0.89 -17.50 -1.61
C GLN A 82 -1.72 -18.68 -2.15
N HIS A 83 -2.41 -18.44 -3.27
CA HIS A 83 -3.31 -19.38 -3.92
C HIS A 83 -2.98 -19.49 -5.41
N PRO A 84 -3.40 -20.59 -6.08
CA PRO A 84 -3.27 -20.70 -7.53
C PRO A 84 -3.83 -19.47 -8.23
N VAL A 85 -3.09 -18.94 -9.20
CA VAL A 85 -3.56 -17.88 -10.09
C VAL A 85 -4.76 -18.40 -10.86
N LYS A 86 -5.83 -17.61 -10.94
CA LYS A 86 -7.01 -17.99 -11.74
C LYS A 86 -6.61 -18.26 -13.20
N PRO A 87 -7.36 -19.12 -13.94
CA PRO A 87 -7.11 -19.34 -15.35
C PRO A 87 -6.99 -18.01 -16.11
N MET A 88 -6.00 -17.91 -17.02
CA MET A 88 -5.64 -16.63 -17.63
C MET A 88 -6.81 -15.99 -18.39
N ARG A 89 -7.66 -16.83 -18.99
CA ARG A 89 -8.91 -16.39 -19.62
C ARG A 89 -9.81 -15.59 -18.67
N GLU A 90 -9.90 -15.98 -17.40
CA GLU A 90 -10.72 -15.33 -16.38
C GLU A 90 -10.05 -14.05 -15.87
N VAL A 91 -8.73 -14.06 -15.71
CA VAL A 91 -7.94 -12.88 -15.33
C VAL A 91 -8.13 -11.75 -16.35
N LEU A 92 -8.14 -12.09 -17.64
CA LEU A 92 -8.28 -11.14 -18.73
C LEU A 92 -9.72 -10.70 -18.99
N THR A 93 -10.74 -11.46 -18.57
CA THR A 93 -12.14 -11.04 -18.74
C THR A 93 -12.42 -9.69 -18.05
N CYS A 94 -12.96 -8.74 -18.81
CA CYS A 94 -13.37 -7.44 -18.29
C CYS A 94 -14.69 -7.54 -17.52
N PHE A 95 -14.83 -6.77 -16.44
CA PHE A 95 -16.07 -6.65 -15.65
C PHE A 95 -16.56 -7.97 -15.05
N ASN A 96 -15.64 -8.85 -14.62
CA ASN A 96 -16.04 -10.00 -13.84
C ASN A 96 -16.70 -9.53 -12.54
N ASN A 97 -17.89 -10.07 -12.26
CA ASN A 97 -18.56 -9.92 -10.98
C ASN A 97 -17.79 -10.70 -9.92
N VAL A 98 -16.75 -10.09 -9.35
CA VAL A 98 -16.08 -10.60 -8.16
C VAL A 98 -16.91 -10.12 -6.96
N GLU A 99 -17.26 -11.03 -6.05
CA GLU A 99 -17.87 -10.65 -4.78
C GLU A 99 -16.95 -9.65 -4.07
N ARG A 100 -17.51 -8.53 -3.60
CA ARG A 100 -16.75 -7.46 -2.95
C ARG A 100 -16.26 -7.94 -1.59
N ASP A 101 -14.97 -8.26 -1.51
CA ASP A 101 -14.26 -8.37 -0.23
C ASP A 101 -13.69 -6.99 0.12
N ASN A 102 -14.23 -6.36 1.16
CA ASN A 102 -13.80 -5.04 1.62
C ASN A 102 -12.33 -5.01 2.09
N SER A 103 -11.70 -6.17 2.31
CA SER A 103 -10.30 -6.26 2.71
C SER A 103 -9.31 -6.20 1.54
N GLN A 104 -9.76 -6.55 0.32
CA GLN A 104 -8.95 -6.54 -0.89
C GLN A 104 -8.89 -5.14 -1.51
N ILE A 105 -7.80 -4.83 -2.18
CA ILE A 105 -7.63 -3.55 -2.87
C ILE A 105 -8.34 -3.57 -4.24
N GLY A 106 -8.29 -4.70 -4.96
CA GLY A 106 -8.90 -4.90 -6.27
C GLY A 106 -10.39 -5.29 -6.21
N GLU A 107 -11.28 -4.37 -6.59
CA GLU A 107 -12.74 -4.59 -6.46
C GLU A 107 -13.48 -4.81 -7.79
N TYR A 108 -13.03 -4.19 -8.87
CA TYR A 108 -13.82 -4.08 -10.11
C TYR A 108 -13.36 -5.03 -11.23
N GLY A 109 -12.32 -5.82 -10.97
CA GLY A 109 -11.78 -6.77 -11.95
C GLY A 109 -11.27 -6.12 -13.24
N ILE A 110 -10.91 -4.83 -13.24
CA ILE A 110 -10.41 -4.10 -14.43
C ILE A 110 -8.99 -3.55 -14.25
N GLY A 111 -8.46 -3.53 -13.02
CA GLY A 111 -7.22 -2.81 -12.70
C GLY A 111 -6.01 -3.28 -13.50
N LEU A 112 -5.82 -4.61 -13.65
CA LEU A 112 -4.78 -5.18 -14.52
C LEU A 112 -4.84 -4.61 -15.95
N LYS A 113 -6.03 -4.54 -16.54
CA LYS A 113 -6.22 -4.10 -17.93
C LYS A 113 -6.00 -2.60 -18.06
N GLN A 114 -6.52 -1.82 -17.11
CA GLN A 114 -6.33 -0.38 -17.08
C GLN A 114 -4.87 0.00 -16.86
N GLY A 115 -4.19 -0.66 -15.93
CA GLY A 115 -2.77 -0.46 -15.65
C GLY A 115 -1.91 -0.78 -16.87
N CYS A 116 -2.06 -1.96 -17.47
CA CYS A 116 -1.34 -2.34 -18.68
C CYS A 116 -1.58 -1.35 -19.84
N ALA A 117 -2.84 -1.06 -20.18
CA ALA A 117 -3.18 -0.16 -21.29
C ALA A 117 -2.72 1.28 -21.06
N SER A 118 -2.60 1.73 -19.81
CA SER A 118 -2.09 3.07 -19.47
C SER A 118 -0.58 3.15 -19.55
N LEU A 119 0.12 2.07 -19.21
CA LEU A 119 1.58 2.05 -19.19
C LEU A 119 2.21 1.70 -20.55
N SER A 120 1.54 0.85 -21.33
CA SER A 120 2.11 0.23 -22.52
C SER A 120 1.03 -0.04 -23.59
N ASP A 121 1.44 -0.16 -24.86
CA ASP A 121 0.58 -0.66 -25.95
C ASP A 121 0.66 -2.18 -26.16
N ILE A 122 1.68 -2.84 -25.58
CA ILE A 122 1.88 -4.30 -25.61
C ILE A 122 2.28 -4.79 -24.22
N SER A 123 1.45 -5.64 -23.63
CA SER A 123 1.72 -6.26 -22.34
C SER A 123 1.47 -7.76 -22.41
N PHE A 124 2.34 -8.51 -21.73
CA PHE A 124 2.19 -9.95 -21.55
C PHE A 124 1.94 -10.24 -20.08
N VAL A 125 0.99 -11.12 -19.80
CA VAL A 125 0.67 -11.57 -18.46
C VAL A 125 0.94 -13.06 -18.40
N MET A 126 1.74 -13.47 -17.43
CA MET A 126 2.29 -14.81 -17.34
C MET A 126 2.06 -15.34 -15.94
N SER A 127 1.81 -16.63 -15.82
CA SER A 127 1.69 -17.27 -14.51
C SER A 127 2.20 -18.69 -14.52
N ARG A 128 2.67 -19.15 -13.37
CA ARG A 128 2.98 -20.54 -13.09
C ARG A 128 2.16 -21.00 -11.88
N ASN A 129 1.34 -22.02 -12.09
CA ASN A 129 0.66 -22.77 -11.04
C ASN A 129 1.25 -24.17 -10.98
N GLU A 130 2.21 -24.37 -10.08
CA GLU A 130 3.03 -25.58 -9.99
C GLU A 130 3.71 -25.88 -11.34
N ASN A 131 3.14 -26.78 -12.13
CA ASN A 131 3.66 -27.21 -13.42
C ASN A 131 2.84 -26.73 -14.63
N VAL A 132 1.77 -25.96 -14.38
CA VAL A 132 0.93 -25.32 -15.39
C VAL A 132 1.37 -23.88 -15.59
N TYR A 133 1.61 -23.52 -16.83
CA TYR A 133 2.01 -22.19 -17.24
C TYR A 133 0.90 -21.56 -18.06
N SER A 134 0.77 -20.25 -17.97
CA SER A 134 -0.22 -19.51 -18.73
C SER A 134 0.38 -18.25 -19.32
N LEU A 135 -0.05 -17.91 -20.54
CA LEU A 135 0.32 -16.69 -21.24
C LEU A 135 -0.95 -15.96 -21.68
N GLY A 136 -1.04 -14.68 -21.33
CA GLY A 136 -2.06 -13.75 -21.75
C GLY A 136 -1.45 -12.59 -22.52
N ILE A 137 -2.10 -12.13 -23.58
CA ILE A 137 -1.61 -11.02 -24.41
C ILE A 137 -2.62 -9.88 -24.36
N LEU A 138 -2.16 -8.69 -23.95
CA LEU A 138 -2.91 -7.45 -24.00
C LEU A 138 -2.19 -6.50 -24.94
N ALA A 139 -2.71 -6.32 -26.14
CA ALA A 139 -2.13 -5.40 -27.10
C ALA A 139 -3.18 -4.53 -27.75
N ARG A 140 -2.84 -3.26 -27.96
CA ARG A 140 -3.69 -2.27 -28.63
C ARG A 140 -4.09 -2.73 -30.03
N ASN A 141 -3.12 -3.28 -30.76
CA ASN A 141 -3.29 -3.71 -32.16
C ASN A 141 -4.17 -4.96 -32.30
N LEU A 142 -4.49 -5.67 -31.21
CA LEU A 142 -5.46 -6.77 -31.22
C LEU A 142 -6.91 -6.27 -31.06
N GLN A 143 -7.13 -5.05 -30.57
CA GLN A 143 -8.47 -4.57 -30.27
C GLN A 143 -9.24 -4.23 -31.55
N THR A 144 -10.53 -4.57 -31.58
CA THR A 144 -11.37 -4.37 -32.76
C THR A 144 -12.63 -3.56 -32.42
N PRO A 145 -13.22 -2.84 -33.38
CA PRO A 145 -14.52 -2.19 -33.18
C PRO A 145 -15.64 -3.19 -32.84
N THR A 146 -15.46 -4.46 -33.20
CA THR A 146 -16.43 -5.55 -32.96
C THR A 146 -16.24 -6.26 -31.63
N GLY A 147 -15.22 -5.90 -30.85
CA GLY A 147 -14.97 -6.57 -29.57
C GLY A 147 -13.54 -6.40 -29.04
N VAL A 148 -13.42 -6.70 -27.75
CA VAL A 148 -12.17 -6.81 -27.02
C VAL A 148 -11.49 -8.14 -27.35
N CYS A 149 -10.20 -8.11 -27.72
CA CYS A 149 -9.42 -9.30 -28.02
C CYS A 149 -8.28 -9.45 -26.99
N LEU A 150 -8.36 -10.49 -26.16
CA LEU A 150 -7.40 -10.78 -25.09
C LEU A 150 -7.07 -12.28 -25.12
N PRO A 151 -6.25 -12.75 -26.06
CA PRO A 151 -5.95 -14.16 -26.19
C PRO A 151 -5.20 -14.66 -24.96
N SER A 152 -5.49 -15.91 -24.58
CA SER A 152 -4.87 -16.59 -23.45
C SER A 152 -4.60 -18.04 -23.80
N PHE A 153 -3.49 -18.56 -23.29
CA PHE A 153 -2.97 -19.90 -23.57
C PHE A 153 -2.51 -20.53 -22.27
N GLU A 154 -2.64 -21.84 -22.19
CA GLU A 154 -2.18 -22.65 -21.05
C GLU A 154 -1.41 -23.85 -21.60
N PHE A 155 -0.30 -24.17 -20.94
CA PHE A 155 0.57 -25.29 -21.29
C PHE A 155 1.14 -25.90 -20.02
N GLN A 156 1.53 -27.17 -20.08
CA GLN A 156 2.00 -27.93 -18.93
C GLN A 156 3.36 -28.53 -19.22
N PHE A 157 4.29 -28.36 -18.28
CA PHE A 157 5.62 -28.96 -18.38
C PHE A 157 5.85 -29.93 -17.22
N ASP A 158 6.70 -30.93 -17.43
CA ASP A 158 7.13 -31.81 -16.35
C ASP A 158 8.19 -31.06 -15.51
N PRO A 159 8.00 -30.89 -14.19
CA PRO A 159 8.96 -30.18 -13.35
C PRO A 159 10.31 -30.89 -13.20
N THR A 160 10.43 -32.14 -13.65
CA THR A 160 11.66 -32.94 -13.53
C THR A 160 12.61 -32.79 -14.71
N ILE A 161 12.20 -32.13 -15.79
CA ILE A 161 13.04 -31.91 -16.96
C ILE A 161 14.10 -30.85 -16.66
N ASP A 162 15.27 -30.99 -17.29
CA ASP A 162 16.33 -30.00 -17.17
C ASP A 162 15.91 -28.64 -17.78
N THR A 163 16.55 -27.57 -17.31
CA THR A 163 16.23 -26.19 -17.67
C THR A 163 16.36 -25.92 -19.18
N ASP A 164 17.33 -26.54 -19.85
CA ASP A 164 17.55 -26.32 -21.29
C ASP A 164 16.45 -26.99 -22.12
N LEU A 165 16.07 -28.22 -21.76
CA LEU A 165 14.92 -28.90 -22.38
C LEU A 165 13.62 -28.15 -22.11
N HIS A 166 13.43 -27.62 -20.90
CA HIS A 166 12.28 -26.77 -20.57
C HIS A 166 12.23 -25.53 -21.47
N LYS A 167 13.34 -24.79 -21.58
CA LYS A 167 13.47 -23.60 -22.45
C LYS A 167 13.15 -23.95 -23.90
N PHE A 168 13.64 -25.10 -24.39
CA PHE A 168 13.37 -25.58 -25.75
C PHE A 168 11.88 -25.91 -25.98
N LEU A 169 11.24 -26.65 -25.08
CA LEU A 169 9.81 -26.99 -25.21
C LEU A 169 8.94 -25.75 -25.16
N MET A 170 9.23 -24.82 -24.24
CA MET A 170 8.53 -23.55 -24.12
C MET A 170 8.68 -22.68 -25.37
N LYS A 171 9.87 -22.67 -25.99
CA LYS A 171 10.09 -21.99 -27.27
C LYS A 171 9.19 -22.56 -28.37
N ASN A 172 9.02 -23.88 -28.44
CA ASN A 172 8.16 -24.50 -29.45
C ASN A 172 6.68 -24.16 -29.22
N GLU A 173 6.20 -24.24 -27.98
CA GLU A 173 4.81 -23.85 -27.63
C GLU A 173 4.52 -22.38 -28.00
N ILE A 174 5.43 -21.46 -27.67
CA ILE A 174 5.28 -20.04 -28.01
C ILE A 174 5.35 -19.84 -29.54
N ALA A 175 6.22 -20.56 -30.25
CA ALA A 175 6.29 -20.49 -31.71
C ALA A 175 4.99 -20.97 -32.37
N ASP A 176 4.37 -22.04 -31.86
CA ASP A 176 3.10 -22.56 -32.35
C ASP A 176 1.95 -21.57 -32.09
N ILE A 177 1.92 -20.94 -30.91
CA ILE A 177 0.98 -19.84 -30.59
C ILE A 177 1.15 -18.69 -31.58
N VAL A 178 2.37 -18.25 -31.84
CA VAL A 178 2.69 -17.18 -32.79
C VAL A 178 2.25 -17.54 -34.21
N ALA A 179 2.49 -18.78 -34.65
CA ALA A 179 2.10 -19.27 -35.97
C ALA A 179 0.58 -19.41 -36.13
N SER A 180 -0.18 -19.51 -35.04
CA SER A 180 -1.64 -19.69 -35.08
C SER A 180 -2.41 -18.45 -35.57
N SER A 181 -1.81 -17.26 -35.50
CA SER A 181 -2.48 -16.00 -35.84
C SER A 181 -1.48 -14.91 -36.28
N ASN A 182 -1.68 -14.37 -37.49
CA ASN A 182 -0.88 -13.25 -38.00
C ASN A 182 -0.92 -12.02 -37.09
N ASN A 183 -2.04 -11.78 -36.41
CA ASN A 183 -2.16 -10.65 -35.49
C ASN A 183 -1.31 -10.85 -34.22
N ILE A 184 -1.21 -12.09 -33.73
CA ILE A 184 -0.31 -12.42 -32.60
C ILE A 184 1.14 -12.33 -33.06
N ALA A 185 1.46 -12.86 -34.25
CA ALA A 185 2.80 -12.75 -34.82
C ALA A 185 3.26 -11.30 -34.95
N ALA A 186 2.40 -10.39 -35.42
CA ALA A 186 2.72 -8.97 -35.50
C ALA A 186 3.01 -8.33 -34.12
N VAL A 187 2.24 -8.69 -33.08
CA VAL A 187 2.48 -8.20 -31.71
C VAL A 187 3.81 -8.72 -31.15
N VAL A 188 4.13 -9.99 -31.40
CA VAL A 188 5.40 -10.59 -30.95
C VAL A 188 6.59 -10.06 -31.74
N GLU A 189 6.43 -9.81 -33.04
CA GLU A 189 7.42 -9.13 -33.88
C GLU A 189 7.69 -7.70 -33.39
N GLU A 190 6.65 -6.93 -33.06
CA GLU A 190 6.78 -5.59 -32.48
C GLU A 190 7.52 -5.65 -31.12
N TYR A 191 7.15 -6.61 -30.26
CA TYR A 191 7.88 -6.87 -29.01
C TYR A 191 9.35 -7.25 -29.26
N GLY A 192 9.66 -7.91 -30.37
CA GLY A 192 11.01 -8.24 -30.82
C GLY A 192 11.72 -7.16 -31.62
N TYR A 193 11.25 -5.91 -31.58
CA TYR A 193 11.81 -4.78 -32.35
C TYR A 193 11.86 -5.00 -33.87
N GLY A 194 10.83 -5.67 -34.41
CA GLY A 194 10.72 -5.98 -35.83
C GLY A 194 11.25 -7.36 -36.21
N ASP A 195 11.64 -8.20 -35.26
CA ASP A 195 11.99 -9.60 -35.48
C ASP A 195 11.17 -10.54 -34.59
N VAL A 196 10.36 -11.39 -35.21
CA VAL A 196 9.49 -12.34 -34.50
C VAL A 196 10.30 -13.37 -33.69
N GLN A 197 11.49 -13.78 -34.13
CA GLN A 197 12.30 -14.75 -33.40
C GLN A 197 12.87 -14.15 -32.11
N THR A 198 13.33 -12.91 -32.18
CA THR A 198 13.73 -12.10 -31.02
C THR A 198 12.56 -11.94 -30.05
N GLY A 199 11.36 -11.63 -30.55
CA GLY A 199 10.15 -11.55 -29.72
C GLY A 199 9.81 -12.85 -29.00
N ILE A 200 9.86 -13.98 -29.71
CA ILE A 200 9.67 -15.32 -29.13
C ILE A 200 10.72 -15.58 -28.04
N TYR A 201 12.00 -15.31 -28.32
CA TYR A 201 13.09 -15.52 -27.38
C TYR A 201 12.91 -14.70 -26.10
N ARG A 202 12.55 -13.42 -26.22
CA ARG A 202 12.23 -12.55 -25.07
C ARG A 202 11.07 -13.07 -24.23
N LEU A 203 10.01 -13.58 -24.88
CA LEU A 203 8.87 -14.19 -24.18
C LEU A 203 9.29 -15.45 -23.43
N VAL A 204 10.07 -16.32 -24.06
CA VAL A 204 10.62 -17.52 -23.41
C VAL A 204 11.43 -17.11 -22.19
N ASN A 205 12.34 -16.14 -22.30
CA ASN A 205 13.14 -15.69 -21.16
C ASN A 205 12.27 -15.15 -20.02
N ASN A 206 11.26 -14.34 -20.32
CA ASN A 206 10.32 -13.84 -19.31
C ASN A 206 9.52 -14.96 -18.63
N MET A 207 9.10 -15.97 -19.38
CA MET A 207 8.43 -17.15 -18.83
C MET A 207 9.38 -17.99 -17.97
N MET A 208 10.65 -18.12 -18.37
CA MET A 208 11.66 -18.83 -17.60
C MET A 208 12.00 -18.14 -16.27
N ARG A 209 11.83 -16.81 -16.17
CA ARG A 209 11.96 -16.07 -14.89
C ARG A 209 11.04 -16.60 -13.79
N LEU A 210 9.88 -17.17 -14.16
CA LEU A 210 8.97 -17.83 -13.21
C LEU A 210 9.63 -19.02 -12.49
N ASN A 211 10.73 -19.56 -13.05
CA ASN A 211 11.50 -20.69 -12.55
C ASN A 211 12.88 -20.30 -12.01
N ASP A 212 13.23 -19.01 -12.01
CA ASP A 212 14.53 -18.57 -11.50
C ASP A 212 14.74 -19.03 -10.06
N ARG A 213 16.00 -19.13 -9.64
CA ARG A 213 16.39 -19.65 -8.32
C ARG A 213 15.64 -19.01 -7.15
N GLU A 214 15.27 -17.74 -7.27
CA GLU A 214 14.50 -17.01 -6.24
C GLU A 214 13.02 -17.45 -6.15
N TRP A 215 12.48 -17.95 -7.25
CA TRP A 215 11.07 -18.30 -7.45
C TRP A 215 10.84 -19.81 -7.57
N SER A 216 11.88 -20.62 -7.72
CA SER A 216 11.76 -22.07 -7.95
C SER A 216 11.02 -22.82 -6.83
N GLU A 217 11.05 -22.29 -5.60
CA GLU A 217 10.35 -22.88 -4.45
C GLU A 217 8.89 -22.40 -4.30
N GLU A 218 8.51 -21.33 -5.00
CA GLU A 218 7.19 -20.72 -4.89
C GLU A 218 6.17 -21.47 -5.76
N LYS A 219 5.14 -22.09 -5.18
CA LYS A 219 4.18 -22.88 -5.99
C LYS A 219 3.43 -22.06 -7.03
N TYR A 220 3.14 -20.80 -6.71
CA TYR A 220 2.30 -19.93 -7.52
C TYR A 220 3.05 -18.61 -7.76
N VAL A 221 3.29 -18.30 -9.03
CA VAL A 221 4.04 -17.11 -9.44
C VAL A 221 3.27 -16.40 -10.55
N PHE A 222 3.24 -15.08 -10.50
CA PHE A 222 2.56 -14.22 -11.46
C PHE A 222 3.52 -13.13 -11.96
N CYS A 223 3.50 -12.86 -13.26
CA CYS A 223 4.36 -11.90 -13.91
C CYS A 223 3.59 -11.05 -14.91
N ILE A 224 3.85 -9.75 -14.92
CA ILE A 224 3.40 -8.82 -15.96
C ILE A 224 4.64 -8.26 -16.63
N CYS A 225 4.75 -8.39 -17.94
CA CYS A 225 5.78 -7.73 -18.75
C CYS A 225 5.12 -6.60 -19.55
N LEU A 226 5.69 -5.40 -19.46
CA LEU A 226 5.25 -4.19 -20.14
C LEU A 226 6.32 -3.79 -21.15
N HIS A 227 5.96 -3.72 -22.43
CA HIS A 227 6.85 -3.31 -23.49
C HIS A 227 6.66 -1.85 -23.87
N ASP A 228 7.74 -1.13 -24.13
CA ASP A 228 7.74 0.28 -24.57
C ASP A 228 6.86 1.20 -23.69
N LEU A 229 7.35 1.50 -22.48
CA LEU A 229 6.67 2.39 -21.54
C LEU A 229 6.38 3.76 -22.18
N LYS A 230 5.09 4.14 -22.21
CA LYS A 230 4.60 5.31 -22.94
C LYS A 230 5.07 6.68 -22.44
N HIS A 231 5.53 6.76 -21.19
CA HIS A 231 5.52 8.03 -20.45
C HIS A 231 6.82 8.41 -19.73
N SER A 232 7.88 7.62 -19.88
CA SER A 232 9.18 7.88 -19.24
C SER A 232 10.19 6.79 -19.61
N GLU A 233 11.48 7.12 -19.59
CA GLU A 233 12.54 6.11 -19.57
C GLU A 233 12.42 5.21 -18.33
N ASN A 234 12.75 3.92 -18.48
CA ASN A 234 12.61 2.93 -17.40
C ASN A 234 13.25 3.37 -16.08
N ASP A 235 14.46 3.94 -16.14
CA ASP A 235 15.24 4.26 -14.95
C ASP A 235 14.57 5.36 -14.12
N ALA A 236 14.15 6.44 -14.79
CA ALA A 236 13.40 7.53 -14.15
C ALA A 236 12.04 7.05 -13.63
N PHE A 237 11.38 6.16 -14.37
CA PHE A 237 10.11 5.55 -13.97
C PHE A 237 10.26 4.70 -12.70
N LEU A 238 11.18 3.75 -12.71
CA LEU A 238 11.41 2.82 -11.60
C LEU A 238 11.89 3.55 -10.35
N LEU A 239 12.73 4.59 -10.51
CA LEU A 239 13.10 5.46 -9.38
C LEU A 239 11.87 6.17 -8.80
N SER A 240 11.00 6.72 -9.64
CA SER A 240 9.75 7.36 -9.19
C SER A 240 8.81 6.37 -8.49
N VAL A 241 8.73 5.13 -8.98
CA VAL A 241 7.97 4.05 -8.31
C VAL A 241 8.58 3.76 -6.95
N LYS A 242 9.90 3.54 -6.87
CA LYS A 242 10.62 3.24 -5.62
C LYS A 242 10.42 4.32 -4.56
N ASP A 243 10.48 5.59 -4.96
CA ASP A 243 10.38 6.73 -4.03
C ASP A 243 8.95 6.94 -3.51
N GLU A 244 7.93 6.75 -4.35
CA GLU A 244 6.54 6.96 -3.94
C GLU A 244 5.90 5.72 -3.28
N LEU A 245 6.42 4.50 -3.50
CA LEU A 245 5.82 3.27 -2.98
C LEU A 245 5.69 3.23 -1.45
N PRO A 246 6.73 3.60 -0.66
CA PRO A 246 6.66 3.67 0.81
C PRO A 246 5.61 4.65 1.35
N LYS A 247 5.30 5.69 0.59
CA LYS A 247 4.28 6.68 0.91
C LYS A 247 2.90 6.22 0.48
N HIS A 248 2.82 5.38 -0.55
CA HIS A 248 1.57 4.91 -1.12
C HIS A 248 0.93 3.74 -0.34
N TYR A 249 1.72 2.99 0.42
CA TYR A 249 1.24 1.88 1.27
C TYR A 249 1.70 2.02 2.72
N LEU A 250 0.78 1.85 3.67
CA LEU A 250 1.00 2.10 5.09
C LEU A 250 1.36 0.84 5.89
N HIS A 251 0.79 -0.32 5.50
CA HIS A 251 0.77 -1.54 6.33
C HIS A 251 1.44 -2.75 5.67
N VAL A 252 2.44 -2.54 4.82
CA VAL A 252 3.20 -3.64 4.19
C VAL A 252 4.02 -4.40 5.23
N PRO A 253 3.85 -5.72 5.43
CA PRO A 253 4.59 -6.52 6.43
C PRO A 253 6.10 -6.45 6.24
N HIS A 254 6.87 -6.47 7.33
CA HIS A 254 8.34 -6.50 7.26
C HIS A 254 8.90 -7.76 6.60
N CYS A 255 8.15 -8.86 6.70
CA CYS A 255 8.47 -10.11 6.01
C CYS A 255 8.07 -10.08 4.52
N PHE A 256 7.42 -9.01 4.05
CA PHE A 256 7.12 -8.83 2.63
C PHE A 256 8.31 -8.16 1.94
N GLN A 257 8.96 -8.89 1.05
CA GLN A 257 10.10 -8.38 0.29
C GLN A 257 9.62 -7.63 -0.95
N VAL A 258 10.02 -6.37 -1.07
CA VAL A 258 9.75 -5.55 -2.26
C VAL A 258 11.07 -5.04 -2.81
N LEU A 259 11.36 -5.41 -4.07
CA LEU A 259 12.56 -5.02 -4.79
C LEU A 259 12.19 -4.18 -6.01
N VAL A 260 12.86 -3.04 -6.21
CA VAL A 260 12.79 -2.24 -7.43
C VAL A 260 14.20 -2.08 -7.97
N ARG A 261 14.49 -2.61 -9.17
CA ARG A 261 15.86 -2.75 -9.72
C ARG A 261 16.81 -3.48 -8.75
N SER A 262 16.33 -4.55 -8.13
CA SER A 262 17.06 -5.30 -7.10
C SER A 262 17.34 -4.52 -5.82
N ASP A 263 16.95 -3.24 -5.71
CA ASP A 263 17.07 -2.48 -4.48
C ASP A 263 15.85 -2.72 -3.58
N PRO A 264 16.06 -3.01 -2.28
CA PRO A 264 14.95 -3.15 -1.34
C PRO A 264 14.20 -1.84 -1.12
N VAL A 265 12.88 -1.94 -1.00
CA VAL A 265 11.99 -0.84 -0.63
C VAL A 265 11.57 -0.98 0.82
N HIS A 266 11.81 0.07 1.61
CA HIS A 266 11.44 0.11 3.03
C HIS A 266 10.19 0.97 3.24
N PHE A 267 9.18 0.40 3.92
CA PHE A 267 7.88 1.06 4.16
C PHE A 267 7.85 1.81 5.50
N ASN A 268 8.82 2.69 5.73
CA ASN A 268 8.95 3.53 6.92
C ASN A 268 8.80 5.03 6.63
N HIS A 269 8.13 5.41 5.53
CA HIS A 269 8.04 6.81 5.07
C HIS A 269 7.50 7.78 6.13
N TRP A 270 6.38 7.48 6.78
CA TRP A 270 5.82 8.39 7.78
C TRP A 270 6.59 8.39 9.10
N PRO A 271 6.97 7.24 9.66
CA PRO A 271 7.87 7.19 10.81
C PRO A 271 9.17 7.99 10.65
N SER A 272 9.79 7.90 9.47
CA SER A 272 11.05 8.59 9.14
C SER A 272 10.87 10.07 8.75
N ARG A 273 9.67 10.64 8.89
CA ARG A 273 9.40 12.05 8.55
C ARG A 273 8.66 12.81 9.63
N LEU A 274 7.78 12.13 10.37
CA LEU A 274 6.86 12.77 11.30
C LEU A 274 7.43 12.80 12.72
N THR A 275 7.67 14.00 13.22
CA THR A 275 7.92 14.24 14.65
C THR A 275 6.61 14.23 15.43
N ARG A 276 6.66 13.75 16.67
CA ARG A 276 5.49 13.69 17.59
C ARG A 276 4.29 13.00 16.95
N LEU A 277 4.55 11.86 16.32
CA LEU A 277 3.53 11.03 15.73
C LEU A 277 2.59 10.49 16.82
N THR A 278 1.33 10.89 16.77
CA THR A 278 0.31 10.51 17.74
C THR A 278 -0.85 9.81 17.06
N LYS A 279 -1.30 8.70 17.66
CA LYS A 279 -2.49 7.95 17.24
C LYS A 279 -3.74 8.33 18.03
N PHE A 280 -4.85 8.48 17.33
CA PHE A 280 -6.20 8.54 17.88
C PHE A 280 -7.05 7.44 17.24
N ASN A 281 -7.94 6.84 18.02
CA ASN A 281 -8.99 5.96 17.48
C ASN A 281 -10.32 6.69 17.62
N VAL A 282 -11.06 6.81 16.52
CA VAL A 282 -12.35 7.48 16.48
C VAL A 282 -13.43 6.52 15.98
N ARG A 283 -14.66 6.68 16.49
CA ARG A 283 -15.85 5.98 16.02
C ARG A 283 -16.72 6.97 15.26
N ILE A 284 -17.03 6.65 14.01
CA ILE A 284 -17.68 7.55 13.08
C ILE A 284 -19.05 7.00 12.73
N PRO A 285 -20.13 7.64 13.18
CA PRO A 285 -21.49 7.26 12.81
C PRO A 285 -21.71 7.43 11.31
N LYS A 286 -22.29 6.42 10.66
CA LYS A 286 -22.56 6.44 9.21
C LYS A 286 -23.91 7.05 8.85
N THR A 287 -24.91 6.89 9.71
CA THR A 287 -26.32 7.09 9.36
C THR A 287 -26.93 8.35 9.96
N ALA A 288 -26.52 8.72 11.18
CA ALA A 288 -27.04 9.89 11.88
C ALA A 288 -26.03 11.03 11.90
N LEU A 289 -26.51 12.27 11.71
CA LEU A 289 -25.72 13.45 12.04
C LEU A 289 -25.41 13.47 13.54
N LEU A 290 -24.21 13.92 13.88
CA LEU A 290 -23.76 14.04 15.26
C LEU A 290 -24.66 15.00 16.05
N SER A 291 -25.38 14.47 17.03
CA SER A 291 -26.22 15.20 17.99
C SER A 291 -25.86 14.80 19.42
N SER A 292 -26.24 15.64 20.40
CA SER A 292 -25.99 15.43 21.84
C SER A 292 -26.54 14.10 22.38
N ASP A 293 -27.55 13.53 21.73
CA ASP A 293 -28.34 12.41 22.26
C ASP A 293 -27.82 11.03 21.82
N ASN A 294 -26.85 10.98 20.91
CA ASN A 294 -26.30 9.75 20.30
C ASN A 294 -24.93 9.35 20.87
N SER A 295 -24.66 9.62 22.14
CA SER A 295 -23.34 9.40 22.76
C SER A 295 -22.95 7.93 22.97
N ASN A 296 -23.91 7.00 22.87
CA ASN A 296 -23.65 5.57 22.94
C ASN A 296 -23.49 5.02 21.52
N GLY A 297 -22.24 4.80 21.10
CA GLY A 297 -21.91 4.29 19.77
C GLY A 297 -22.73 3.05 19.40
N THR A 298 -23.17 2.98 18.15
CA THR A 298 -23.98 1.88 17.64
C THR A 298 -23.09 0.82 16.98
N GLU A 299 -23.64 -0.38 16.72
CA GLU A 299 -22.94 -1.41 15.93
C GLU A 299 -22.59 -0.94 14.51
N ASP A 300 -23.27 0.10 14.00
CA ASP A 300 -23.03 0.69 12.68
C ASP A 300 -21.86 1.69 12.63
N ASP A 301 -21.22 1.96 13.78
CA ASP A 301 -20.10 2.90 13.85
C ASP A 301 -18.87 2.36 13.10
N HIS A 302 -18.27 3.25 12.31
CA HIS A 302 -17.02 2.98 11.62
C HIS A 302 -15.83 3.36 12.51
N VAL A 303 -15.01 2.39 12.89
CA VAL A 303 -13.77 2.66 13.64
C VAL A 303 -12.64 3.02 12.68
N LEU A 304 -11.99 4.16 12.93
CA LEU A 304 -10.82 4.63 12.17
C LEU A 304 -9.66 4.97 13.09
N SER A 305 -8.44 4.79 12.59
CA SER A 305 -7.24 5.34 13.20
C SER A 305 -6.88 6.66 12.53
N LEU A 306 -6.55 7.67 13.33
CA LEU A 306 -6.01 8.95 12.87
C LEU A 306 -4.58 9.09 13.41
N TYR A 307 -3.62 9.35 12.53
CA TYR A 307 -2.25 9.67 12.91
C TYR A 307 -1.96 11.12 12.59
N LEU A 308 -1.35 11.83 13.54
CA LEU A 308 -0.99 13.23 13.39
C LEU A 308 0.46 13.43 13.80
N GLY A 309 1.19 14.22 13.02
CA GLY A 309 2.59 14.52 13.24
C GLY A 309 3.01 15.80 12.52
N PHE A 310 4.19 16.32 12.84
CA PHE A 310 4.79 17.41 12.11
C PHE A 310 5.93 16.89 11.22
N ASP A 311 5.80 17.11 9.91
CA ASP A 311 6.75 16.66 8.89
C ASP A 311 7.97 17.58 8.86
N ALA A 312 9.01 17.19 9.59
CA ALA A 312 10.23 17.98 9.71
C ALA A 312 11.00 18.05 8.39
N VAL A 313 10.93 16.99 7.58
CA VAL A 313 11.62 16.94 6.28
C VAL A 313 10.97 17.90 5.30
N ARG A 314 9.63 17.91 5.21
CA ARG A 314 8.90 18.88 4.40
C ARG A 314 9.17 20.31 4.84
N LEU A 315 9.30 20.55 6.15
CA LEU A 315 9.68 21.86 6.68
C LEU A 315 11.07 22.27 6.18
N ALA A 316 12.05 21.37 6.19
CA ALA A 316 13.40 21.60 5.67
C ALA A 316 13.42 21.87 4.14
N GLU A 317 12.53 21.21 3.39
CA GLU A 317 12.31 21.42 1.95
C GLU A 317 11.57 22.74 1.63
N GLY A 318 11.18 23.51 2.66
CA GLY A 318 10.48 24.80 2.53
C GLY A 318 8.95 24.69 2.48
N GLY A 319 8.38 23.48 2.54
CA GLY A 319 6.95 23.19 2.49
C GLY A 319 6.18 23.39 3.80
N HIS A 320 6.44 24.48 4.54
CA HIS A 320 5.86 24.67 5.87
C HIS A 320 4.41 25.18 5.86
N ASN A 321 3.95 25.79 4.77
CA ASN A 321 2.74 26.63 4.78
C ASN A 321 1.39 25.89 4.71
N THR A 322 1.38 24.57 4.87
CA THR A 322 0.16 23.76 4.67
C THR A 322 -0.06 22.73 5.78
N ALA A 323 -1.31 22.27 5.91
CA ALA A 323 -1.68 21.10 6.69
C ALA A 323 -2.11 19.97 5.74
N SER A 324 -1.24 18.99 5.48
CA SER A 324 -1.58 17.93 4.53
C SER A 324 -2.45 16.85 5.17
N LEU A 325 -3.37 16.31 4.38
CA LEU A 325 -4.27 15.25 4.78
C LEU A 325 -4.14 14.09 3.79
N TYR A 326 -3.91 12.89 4.29
CA TYR A 326 -3.80 11.66 3.53
C TYR A 326 -4.86 10.69 4.02
N PHE A 327 -5.56 10.04 3.09
CA PHE A 327 -6.50 8.98 3.39
C PHE A 327 -5.99 7.66 2.84
N TYR A 328 -5.79 6.71 3.73
CA TYR A 328 -5.44 5.33 3.43
C TYR A 328 -6.63 4.42 3.74
N SER A 329 -6.79 3.37 2.93
CA SER A 329 -7.82 2.37 3.14
C SER A 329 -7.31 0.98 2.74
N ARG A 330 -8.08 -0.06 3.08
CA ARG A 330 -7.77 -1.49 2.82
C ARG A 330 -6.61 -2.01 3.67
N LYS A 331 -6.43 -3.33 3.64
CA LYS A 331 -5.56 -4.07 4.56
C LYS A 331 -4.09 -3.62 4.57
N PHE A 332 -3.54 -3.31 3.39
CA PHE A 332 -2.17 -2.82 3.23
C PHE A 332 -2.05 -1.30 3.39
N GLY A 333 -3.16 -0.62 3.71
CA GLY A 333 -3.23 0.84 3.83
C GLY A 333 -2.83 1.49 2.52
N ARG A 334 -3.62 1.27 1.47
CA ARG A 334 -3.47 1.89 0.14
C ARG A 334 -3.88 3.35 0.22
N LEU A 335 -3.02 4.27 -0.21
CA LEU A 335 -3.32 5.71 -0.30
C LEU A 335 -4.40 5.94 -1.35
N VAL A 336 -5.55 6.47 -0.94
CA VAL A 336 -6.69 6.75 -1.83
C VAL A 336 -6.67 8.21 -2.27
N LYS A 337 -6.51 9.12 -1.30
CA LYS A 337 -6.65 10.56 -1.52
C LYS A 337 -5.62 11.32 -0.71
N SER A 338 -5.02 12.35 -1.31
CA SER A 338 -4.16 13.29 -0.61
C SER A 338 -4.57 14.72 -0.91
N LEU A 339 -4.55 15.57 0.11
CA LEU A 339 -4.80 17.00 0.02
C LEU A 339 -3.54 17.73 0.51
N PRO A 340 -2.84 18.49 -0.35
CA PRO A 340 -1.64 19.22 0.05
C PRO A 340 -1.91 20.22 1.17
N ASP A 341 -3.08 20.86 1.17
CA ASP A 341 -3.58 21.72 2.24
C ASP A 341 -5.07 21.44 2.51
N SER A 342 -5.34 20.95 3.72
CA SER A 342 -6.66 20.49 4.17
C SER A 342 -7.37 21.50 5.06
N ARG A 343 -6.77 22.68 5.33
CA ARG A 343 -7.37 23.68 6.23
C ARG A 343 -8.77 24.10 5.79
N GLY A 344 -8.98 24.32 4.50
CA GLY A 344 -10.30 24.63 3.94
C GLY A 344 -11.29 23.47 4.11
N THR A 345 -10.87 22.26 3.73
CA THR A 345 -11.70 21.04 3.83
C THR A 345 -12.10 20.70 5.25
N LEU A 346 -11.19 20.89 6.22
CA LEU A 346 -11.41 20.59 7.63
C LEU A 346 -11.99 21.78 8.41
N CYS A 347 -12.35 22.89 7.75
CA CYS A 347 -12.83 24.12 8.39
C CYS A 347 -11.89 24.57 9.55
N LEU A 348 -10.58 24.45 9.33
CA LEU A 348 -9.56 24.99 10.23
C LEU A 348 -9.40 26.48 9.93
N SER A 349 -8.83 27.22 10.89
CA SER A 349 -8.51 28.63 10.66
C SER A 349 -7.48 28.76 9.54
N ALA A 350 -7.95 29.15 8.35
CA ALA A 350 -7.11 29.46 7.19
C ALA A 350 -6.52 30.88 7.27
N GLY A 351 -6.92 31.68 8.26
CA GLY A 351 -6.41 33.02 8.50
C GLY A 351 -5.00 33.00 9.10
N GLY A 352 -4.01 33.42 8.30
CA GLY A 352 -2.61 33.52 8.74
C GLY A 352 -1.87 32.17 8.78
N THR A 353 -0.95 32.02 9.74
CA THR A 353 0.00 30.90 9.82
C THR A 353 -0.42 29.76 10.76
N GLN A 354 -1.69 29.70 11.19
CA GLN A 354 -2.15 28.56 12.01
C GLN A 354 -2.18 27.28 11.17
N TYR A 355 -1.76 26.17 11.78
CA TYR A 355 -1.66 24.86 11.12
C TYR A 355 -0.66 24.82 9.95
N CYS A 356 0.22 25.83 9.84
CA CYS A 356 1.26 25.97 8.81
C CYS A 356 2.66 25.63 9.37
N GLN A 357 2.77 24.60 10.20
CA GLN A 357 4.04 24.16 10.76
C GLN A 357 4.35 22.75 10.25
N ALA A 358 4.12 22.54 8.95
CA ALA A 358 4.20 21.23 8.31
C ALA A 358 3.37 20.16 9.04
N LEU A 359 2.13 20.48 9.42
CA LEU A 359 1.22 19.51 10.01
C LEU A 359 0.80 18.45 8.97
N THR A 360 0.88 17.18 9.35
CA THR A 360 0.45 16.04 8.53
C THR A 360 -0.58 15.23 9.29
N ILE A 361 -1.69 14.93 8.61
CA ILE A 361 -2.83 14.19 9.14
C ILE A 361 -3.01 12.97 8.24
N ILE A 362 -3.08 11.79 8.84
CA ILE A 362 -3.23 10.52 8.15
C ILE A 362 -4.49 9.84 8.69
N VAL A 363 -5.45 9.59 7.81
CA VAL A 363 -6.66 8.81 8.09
C VAL A 363 -6.39 7.39 7.62
N ASP A 364 -6.52 6.42 8.51
CA ASP A 364 -6.22 5.01 8.24
C ASP A 364 -7.46 4.15 8.45
N ASP A 365 -8.05 3.75 7.32
CA ASP A 365 -9.17 2.82 7.21
C ASP A 365 -8.67 1.41 6.88
N LYS A 366 -7.85 0.85 7.77
CA LYS A 366 -7.27 -0.50 7.61
C LYS A 366 -8.31 -1.59 7.35
N CYS A 367 -9.53 -1.42 7.87
CA CYS A 367 -10.64 -2.35 7.68
C CYS A 367 -11.35 -2.21 6.32
N GLY A 368 -11.03 -1.18 5.54
CA GLY A 368 -11.57 -0.99 4.19
C GLY A 368 -13.05 -0.65 4.14
N ALA A 369 -13.60 0.02 5.15
CA ALA A 369 -15.02 0.34 5.14
C ALA A 369 -15.33 1.56 4.26
N LEU A 370 -14.40 2.48 4.04
CA LEU A 370 -14.63 3.65 3.19
C LEU A 370 -14.89 3.21 1.74
N PRO A 371 -15.92 3.79 1.09
CA PRO A 371 -16.25 3.43 -0.28
C PRO A 371 -15.25 4.06 -1.25
N LEU A 372 -14.64 3.25 -2.13
CA LEU A 372 -13.65 3.71 -3.10
C LEU A 372 -14.28 3.91 -4.47
N SER A 373 -13.84 4.94 -5.19
CA SER A 373 -14.15 5.08 -6.61
C SER A 373 -13.44 4.00 -7.44
N PRO A 374 -13.90 3.69 -8.67
CA PRO A 374 -13.30 2.65 -9.51
C PRO A 374 -11.80 2.75 -9.75
N THR A 375 -11.24 3.97 -9.75
CA THR A 375 -9.80 4.22 -9.95
C THR A 375 -9.01 4.21 -8.65
N LYS A 376 -9.68 4.09 -7.49
CA LYS A 376 -9.10 4.13 -6.14
C LYS A 376 -8.30 5.43 -5.88
N GLN A 377 -8.75 6.54 -6.48
CA GLN A 377 -8.15 7.87 -6.34
C GLN A 377 -9.05 8.88 -5.59
N ASP A 378 -10.26 8.46 -5.25
CA ASP A 378 -11.23 9.24 -4.49
C ASP A 378 -12.26 8.31 -3.84
N PHE A 379 -13.11 8.87 -2.98
CA PHE A 379 -14.17 8.16 -2.30
C PHE A 379 -15.50 8.26 -3.04
N ALA A 380 -16.31 7.24 -2.77
CA ALA A 380 -17.52 6.87 -3.45
C ALA A 380 -18.71 6.99 -2.46
N PHE A 381 -18.84 8.13 -1.79
CA PHE A 381 -19.90 8.32 -0.79
C PHE A 381 -21.31 8.41 -1.41
N TRP A 382 -21.47 9.03 -2.58
CA TRP A 382 -22.73 9.17 -3.31
C TRP A 382 -23.53 7.89 -3.72
N GLU A 383 -22.94 6.69 -3.61
CA GLU A 383 -23.52 5.38 -3.93
C GLU A 383 -24.14 4.76 -2.67
N HIS A 384 -23.83 5.32 -1.50
CA HIS A 384 -24.39 4.88 -0.22
C HIS A 384 -25.54 5.80 0.19
N GLU A 385 -26.64 5.21 0.66
CA GLU A 385 -27.87 5.90 1.07
C GLU A 385 -27.60 7.10 2.02
N ASN A 386 -26.64 6.94 2.94
CA ASN A 386 -26.25 7.96 3.92
C ASN A 386 -24.84 8.52 3.70
N GLY A 387 -24.26 8.35 2.52
CA GLY A 387 -22.84 8.64 2.29
C GLY A 387 -22.46 10.11 2.52
N GLN A 388 -23.34 11.06 2.21
CA GLN A 388 -23.09 12.48 2.49
C GLN A 388 -22.98 12.76 3.99
N VAL A 389 -23.84 12.14 4.81
CA VAL A 389 -23.80 12.27 6.28
C VAL A 389 -22.52 11.64 6.81
N TRP A 390 -22.16 10.46 6.30
CA TRP A 390 -20.93 9.76 6.66
C TRP A 390 -19.68 10.60 6.35
N GLU A 391 -19.57 11.17 5.14
CA GLU A 391 -18.46 12.04 4.76
C GLU A 391 -18.36 13.27 5.68
N GLN A 392 -19.49 13.90 6.00
CA GLN A 392 -19.52 15.04 6.91
C GLN A 392 -19.05 14.67 8.32
N ASN A 393 -19.52 13.54 8.85
CA ASN A 393 -19.11 13.05 10.17
C ASN A 393 -17.62 12.71 10.19
N LEU A 394 -17.11 12.08 9.12
CA LEU A 394 -15.69 11.80 8.94
C LEU A 394 -14.84 13.07 9.02
N LEU A 395 -15.16 14.08 8.21
CA LEU A 395 -14.39 15.32 8.17
C LEU A 395 -14.49 16.11 9.48
N LYS A 396 -15.62 16.08 10.17
CA LYS A 396 -15.78 16.69 11.51
C LYS A 396 -14.87 16.04 12.55
N TRP A 397 -14.81 14.71 12.56
CA TRP A 397 -13.92 13.97 13.46
C TRP A 397 -12.45 14.28 13.20
N VAL A 398 -12.04 14.23 11.92
CA VAL A 398 -10.67 14.57 11.53
C VAL A 398 -10.33 16.01 11.94
N SER A 399 -11.25 16.96 11.72
CA SER A 399 -11.09 18.37 12.13
C SER A 399 -10.92 18.53 13.64
N ALA A 400 -11.78 17.87 14.43
CA ALA A 400 -11.77 17.98 15.88
C ALA A 400 -10.48 17.42 16.49
N VAL A 401 -10.06 16.22 16.07
CA VAL A 401 -8.80 15.61 16.48
C VAL A 401 -7.61 16.48 16.08
N THR A 402 -7.61 17.03 14.87
CA THR A 402 -6.57 17.94 14.39
C THR A 402 -6.45 19.18 15.26
N LYS A 403 -7.57 19.79 15.64
CA LYS A 403 -7.60 20.96 16.54
C LYS A 403 -7.02 20.62 17.91
N VAL A 404 -7.43 19.49 18.49
CA VAL A 404 -6.93 19.02 19.80
C VAL A 404 -5.42 18.83 19.78
N TYR A 405 -4.93 18.03 18.83
CA TYR A 405 -3.50 17.74 18.67
C TYR A 405 -2.68 19.03 18.52
N TYR A 406 -3.05 19.88 17.56
CA TYR A 406 -2.28 21.08 17.27
C TYR A 406 -2.33 22.09 18.42
N ASN A 407 -3.49 22.30 19.04
CA ASN A 407 -3.62 23.25 20.15
C ASN A 407 -2.89 22.77 21.40
N TYR A 408 -2.78 21.46 21.62
CA TYR A 408 -1.95 20.92 22.68
C TYR A 408 -0.49 21.33 22.51
N TYR A 409 0.13 20.99 21.37
CA TYR A 409 1.54 21.32 21.14
C TYR A 409 1.77 22.83 21.06
N LEU A 410 0.85 23.58 20.45
CA LEU A 410 0.95 25.04 20.42
C LEU A 410 0.89 25.62 21.85
N GLY A 411 -0.11 25.25 22.64
CA GLY A 411 -0.37 25.82 23.96
C GLY A 411 0.58 25.29 25.04
N LYS A 412 0.59 23.97 25.24
CA LYS A 412 1.31 23.32 26.35
C LYS A 412 2.81 23.19 26.10
N VAL A 413 3.22 22.94 24.87
CA VAL A 413 4.65 22.75 24.54
C VAL A 413 5.30 24.04 24.08
N CYS A 414 4.58 24.87 23.32
CA CYS A 414 5.13 26.06 22.67
C CYS A 414 4.65 27.41 23.26
N ASN A 415 3.98 27.39 24.41
CA ASN A 415 3.48 28.58 25.13
C ASN A 415 2.55 29.49 24.29
N GLY A 416 1.79 28.90 23.36
CA GLY A 416 0.91 29.62 22.43
C GLY A 416 1.63 30.29 21.26
N ILE A 417 2.96 30.17 21.15
CA ILE A 417 3.77 30.90 20.16
C ILE A 417 4.07 29.99 18.97
N LYS A 418 3.50 30.33 17.81
CA LYS A 418 3.65 29.56 16.56
C LYS A 418 5.11 29.42 16.10
N ARG A 419 5.91 30.47 16.32
CA ARG A 419 7.35 30.46 16.00
C ARG A 419 8.07 29.37 16.79
N ASN A 420 7.73 29.20 18.06
CA ASN A 420 8.32 28.16 18.90
C ASN A 420 7.92 26.76 18.41
N LEU A 421 6.69 26.59 17.90
CA LEU A 421 6.29 25.33 17.29
C LEU A 421 7.09 25.03 16.03
N LEU A 422 7.33 26.04 15.18
CA LEU A 422 8.18 25.89 13.99
C LEU A 422 9.63 25.51 14.37
N GLU A 423 10.21 26.21 15.34
CA GLU A 423 11.55 25.92 15.86
C GLU A 423 11.61 24.54 16.51
N PHE A 424 10.57 24.14 17.23
CA PHE A 424 10.43 22.81 17.81
C PHE A 424 10.48 21.72 16.74
N VAL A 425 9.69 21.84 15.65
CA VAL A 425 9.70 20.84 14.57
C VAL A 425 11.08 20.79 13.90
N ASN A 426 11.70 21.94 13.62
CA ASN A 426 13.04 22.02 13.04
C ASN A 426 14.10 21.35 13.92
N ASN A 427 14.06 21.58 15.24
CA ASN A 427 15.04 21.03 16.16
C ASN A 427 14.94 19.50 16.29
N ASN A 428 13.79 18.91 15.95
CA ASN A 428 13.57 17.46 15.96
C ASN A 428 13.89 16.80 14.61
N LEU A 429 14.36 17.55 13.60
CA LEU A 429 14.76 16.98 12.30
C LEU A 429 15.88 15.95 12.43
N ALA A 430 16.88 16.22 13.27
CA ALA A 430 18.01 15.31 13.48
C ALA A 430 17.58 13.98 14.12
N THR A 431 16.58 14.01 14.99
CA THR A 431 16.00 12.81 15.63
C THR A 431 15.27 11.93 14.61
N VAL A 432 14.70 12.53 13.57
CA VAL A 432 13.95 11.83 12.51
C VAL A 432 14.88 11.25 11.45
N ILE A 433 16.00 11.91 11.16
CA ILE A 433 16.99 11.47 10.17
C ILE A 433 18.01 10.49 10.79
N GLY A 434 18.28 10.58 12.10
CA GLY A 434 19.42 9.92 12.74
C GLY A 434 19.24 8.45 13.11
N ASP A 435 18.04 7.87 12.98
CA ASP A 435 17.75 6.49 13.39
C ASP A 435 17.36 5.61 12.20
N GLU A 436 18.27 5.51 11.21
CA GLU A 436 18.13 4.57 10.09
C GLU A 436 18.22 3.11 10.56
N SER A 437 18.63 2.83 11.81
CA SER A 437 18.78 1.48 12.35
C SER A 437 17.45 0.74 12.53
N GLU A 438 16.35 1.44 12.76
CA GLU A 438 15.06 0.82 13.04
C GLU A 438 14.02 1.26 12.01
N HIS A 439 13.98 0.56 10.88
CA HIS A 439 12.94 0.69 9.87
C HIS A 439 11.60 0.17 10.42
N LYS A 440 10.98 0.87 11.38
CA LYS A 440 9.69 0.47 11.96
C LYS A 440 8.53 0.94 11.07
N ARG A 441 7.55 0.07 10.88
CA ARG A 441 6.25 0.41 10.24
C ARG A 441 5.48 1.37 11.14
N ILE A 442 4.56 2.14 10.57
CA ILE A 442 3.76 3.07 11.36
C ILE A 442 3.08 2.36 12.54
N ASP A 443 2.46 1.20 12.36
CA ASP A 443 1.75 0.49 13.43
C ASP A 443 2.65 -0.20 14.47
N LYS A 444 3.97 -0.14 14.27
CA LYS A 444 5.00 -0.68 15.17
C LYS A 444 5.88 0.41 15.80
N VAL A 445 5.67 1.67 15.46
CA VAL A 445 6.38 2.78 16.09
C VAL A 445 5.72 3.11 17.42
N GLU A 446 6.51 3.35 18.46
CA GLU A 446 6.02 3.93 19.71
C GLU A 446 5.42 5.30 19.43
N MET A 447 4.10 5.40 19.59
CA MET A 447 3.38 6.66 19.40
C MET A 447 2.98 7.25 20.73
N SER A 448 3.05 8.57 20.80
CA SER A 448 2.31 9.31 21.81
C SER A 448 0.81 9.08 21.61
N THR A 449 0.09 9.08 22.73
CA THR A 449 -1.37 9.01 22.72
C THR A 449 -1.90 10.01 23.73
N PHE A 450 -3.15 10.42 23.57
CA PHE A 450 -3.79 11.30 24.54
C PHE A 450 -4.77 10.53 25.40
N GLU A 451 -4.80 10.88 26.68
CA GLU A 451 -5.76 10.38 27.66
C GLU A 451 -6.54 11.52 28.29
N GLY A 452 -7.68 11.21 28.90
CA GLY A 452 -8.51 12.20 29.58
C GLY A 452 -9.22 13.17 28.63
N ILE A 453 -9.35 12.82 27.34
CA ILE A 453 -10.19 13.57 26.40
C ILE A 453 -11.62 13.04 26.50
N SER A 454 -12.56 13.90 26.87
CA SER A 454 -13.99 13.66 26.65
C SER A 454 -14.46 14.44 25.42
N TRP A 455 -15.21 13.76 24.56
CA TRP A 455 -15.76 14.34 23.35
C TRP A 455 -17.23 14.69 23.57
N GLU A 456 -17.58 15.93 23.30
CA GLU A 456 -18.94 16.46 23.38
C GLU A 456 -19.44 16.86 22.00
N TYR A 457 -20.74 16.63 21.77
CA TYR A 457 -21.41 16.97 20.53
C TYR A 457 -22.39 18.10 20.77
N GLU A 458 -22.04 19.29 20.29
CA GLU A 458 -22.89 20.45 20.45
C GLU A 458 -23.04 21.17 19.11
N ASN A 459 -24.28 21.46 18.70
CA ASN A 459 -24.57 22.24 17.49
C ASN A 459 -23.86 21.73 16.23
N ASN A 460 -23.88 20.42 15.98
CA ASN A 460 -23.20 19.76 14.84
C ASN A 460 -21.65 19.90 14.84
N LEU A 461 -21.05 20.33 15.95
CA LEU A 461 -19.61 20.41 16.16
C LEU A 461 -19.18 19.35 17.18
N ILE A 462 -17.99 18.80 16.94
CA ILE A 462 -17.32 17.93 17.91
C ILE A 462 -16.36 18.84 18.69
N GLN A 463 -16.57 18.92 20.00
CA GLN A 463 -15.67 19.61 20.92
C GLN A 463 -15.00 18.59 21.83
N ALA A 464 -13.76 18.89 22.21
CA ALA A 464 -13.04 18.11 23.20
C ALA A 464 -12.94 18.92 24.47
N ASP A 465 -13.39 18.37 25.58
CA ASP A 465 -12.91 18.84 26.87
C ASP A 465 -11.49 18.28 27.06
N THR A 466 -10.55 19.21 27.14
CA THR A 466 -9.12 18.92 27.25
C THR A 466 -8.58 19.26 28.64
N THR A 467 -9.46 19.54 29.61
CA THR A 467 -9.07 19.96 30.97
C THR A 467 -8.26 18.88 31.69
N ALA A 468 -8.64 17.61 31.50
CA ALA A 468 -7.93 16.45 32.03
C ALA A 468 -6.89 15.88 31.05
N MET A 469 -6.71 16.49 29.88
CA MET A 469 -5.91 15.92 28.80
C MET A 469 -4.43 15.89 29.14
N LYS A 470 -3.83 14.71 29.00
CA LYS A 470 -2.38 14.49 29.15
C LYS A 470 -1.86 13.66 27.98
N GLU A 471 -0.65 13.98 27.53
CA GLU A 471 0.12 13.11 26.64
C GLU A 471 0.61 11.92 27.47
N CYS A 472 0.19 10.72 27.08
CA CYS A 472 0.58 9.46 27.69
C CYS A 472 1.75 8.87 26.88
N PRO A 473 2.90 8.59 27.51
CA PRO A 473 4.06 8.05 26.82
C PRO A 473 4.04 6.52 26.78
N THR A 474 4.36 5.96 25.61
CA THR A 474 4.56 4.53 25.24
C THR A 474 3.41 3.55 25.56
N LEU A 475 3.20 2.58 24.66
CA LEU A 475 2.19 1.52 24.83
C LEU A 475 2.50 0.62 26.04
N LEU A 476 3.78 0.38 26.29
CA LEU A 476 4.27 -0.40 27.41
C LEU A 476 3.84 0.21 28.76
N HIS A 477 3.90 1.52 28.89
CA HIS A 477 3.46 2.21 30.10
C HIS A 477 1.97 1.96 30.37
N ARG A 478 1.13 2.01 29.34
CA ARG A 478 -0.30 1.70 29.45
C ARG A 478 -0.57 0.26 29.82
N ALA A 479 0.14 -0.69 29.22
CA ALA A 479 -0.01 -2.10 29.54
C ALA A 479 0.33 -2.34 31.02
N CYS A 480 1.43 -1.75 31.49
CA CYS A 480 1.87 -1.80 32.89
C CYS A 480 0.90 -1.13 33.86
N SER A 481 0.29 0.00 33.49
CA SER A 481 -0.65 0.75 34.32
C SER A 481 -2.12 0.29 34.20
N SER A 482 -2.43 -0.73 33.40
CA SER A 482 -3.81 -1.17 33.17
C SER A 482 -4.42 -1.81 34.43
N ILE A 483 -5.76 -1.81 34.56
CA ILE A 483 -6.44 -2.39 35.73
C ILE A 483 -6.15 -3.89 35.87
N GLN A 484 -5.87 -4.60 34.78
CA GLN A 484 -5.43 -5.98 34.78
C GLN A 484 -4.31 -6.11 33.75
N PRO A 485 -3.05 -5.86 34.16
CA PRO A 485 -1.90 -6.06 33.28
C PRO A 485 -1.88 -7.49 32.78
N VAL A 486 -1.62 -7.68 31.49
CA VAL A 486 -1.51 -9.01 30.87
C VAL A 486 -0.03 -9.30 30.63
N GLU A 487 0.51 -10.29 31.33
CA GLU A 487 1.93 -10.64 31.30
C GLU A 487 2.43 -10.87 29.88
N GLU A 488 1.72 -11.69 29.09
CA GLU A 488 2.07 -11.97 27.69
C GLU A 488 2.19 -10.71 26.83
N ILE A 489 1.27 -9.76 26.96
CA ILE A 489 1.28 -8.53 26.15
C ILE A 489 2.48 -7.66 26.53
N ILE A 490 2.74 -7.51 27.82
CA ILE A 490 3.89 -6.73 28.32
C ILE A 490 5.20 -7.42 27.91
N PHE A 491 5.23 -8.75 27.97
CA PHE A 491 6.37 -9.54 27.56
C PHE A 491 6.65 -9.42 26.06
N GLU A 492 5.63 -9.53 25.20
CA GLU A 492 5.75 -9.32 23.75
C GLU A 492 6.26 -7.91 23.44
N MET A 493 5.75 -6.89 24.13
CA MET A 493 6.25 -5.51 23.98
C MET A 493 7.73 -5.39 24.37
N ILE A 494 8.15 -5.97 25.50
CA ILE A 494 9.56 -6.00 25.93
C ILE A 494 10.43 -6.83 25.00
N GLU A 495 9.89 -7.89 24.41
CA GLU A 495 10.59 -8.69 23.42
C GLU A 495 10.89 -7.88 22.16
N GLU A 496 9.92 -7.07 21.72
CA GLU A 496 10.03 -6.20 20.56
C GLU A 496 10.90 -4.95 20.83
N GLU A 497 10.77 -4.32 22.00
CA GLU A 497 11.36 -3.01 22.32
C GLU A 497 12.66 -3.11 23.15
N GLY A 498 12.93 -4.28 23.75
CA GLY A 498 14.05 -4.52 24.65
C GLY A 498 13.86 -3.93 26.07
N LEU A 499 14.72 -4.33 27.00
CA LEU A 499 14.63 -3.92 28.42
C LEU A 499 14.77 -2.41 28.65
N ALA A 500 15.35 -1.65 27.71
CA ALA A 500 15.49 -0.21 27.82
C ALA A 500 14.14 0.51 27.89
N ALA A 501 13.11 -0.04 27.22
CA ALA A 501 11.75 0.51 27.22
C ALA A 501 11.12 0.52 28.62
N PHE A 502 11.52 -0.42 29.49
CA PHE A 502 11.04 -0.47 30.87
C PHE A 502 11.51 0.69 31.74
N ASN A 503 12.65 1.30 31.39
CA ASN A 503 13.22 2.46 32.08
C ASN A 503 12.78 3.80 31.45
N GLY A 504 11.98 3.77 30.39
CA GLY A 504 11.38 4.97 29.81
C GLY A 504 10.44 5.64 30.82
N THR A 505 10.73 6.87 31.21
CA THR A 505 9.90 7.63 32.14
C THR A 505 8.75 8.34 31.43
N ASN A 506 7.59 8.37 32.08
CA ASN A 506 6.45 9.14 31.64
C ASN A 506 6.55 10.64 31.94
N SER A 507 5.50 11.41 31.60
CA SER A 507 5.44 12.84 31.88
C SER A 507 5.40 13.19 33.38
N ALA A 508 5.13 12.21 34.25
CA ALA A 508 5.25 12.31 35.70
C ALA A 508 6.61 11.81 36.24
N GLY A 509 7.54 11.41 35.37
CA GLY A 509 8.84 10.86 35.76
C GLY A 509 8.81 9.41 36.23
N ILE A 510 7.69 8.71 36.05
CA ILE A 510 7.49 7.31 36.48
C ILE A 510 7.83 6.39 35.30
N THR A 511 8.59 5.34 35.52
CA THR A 511 8.95 4.34 34.50
C THR A 511 7.87 3.29 34.31
N SER A 512 7.85 2.59 33.16
CA SER A 512 6.91 1.47 32.95
C SER A 512 7.12 0.35 33.98
N TYR A 513 8.38 0.13 34.38
CA TYR A 513 8.74 -0.78 35.48
C TYR A 513 8.12 -0.37 36.82
N GLU A 514 8.24 0.90 37.20
CA GLU A 514 7.62 1.43 38.43
C GLU A 514 6.10 1.32 38.36
N CYS A 515 5.49 1.65 37.21
CA CYS A 515 4.05 1.51 37.04
C CYS A 515 3.55 0.08 37.20
N LEU A 516 4.26 -0.92 36.67
CA LEU A 516 3.87 -2.33 36.83
C LEU A 516 4.01 -2.78 38.29
N ASN A 517 5.12 -2.42 38.95
CA ASN A 517 5.38 -2.83 40.32
C ASN A 517 4.48 -2.14 41.36
N GLU A 518 4.02 -0.92 41.06
CA GLU A 518 3.09 -0.18 41.92
C GLU A 518 1.62 -0.51 41.64
N ASN A 519 1.34 -1.33 40.62
CA ASN A 519 -0.03 -1.70 40.25
C ASN A 519 -0.61 -2.72 41.23
N PRO A 520 -1.63 -2.38 42.04
CA PRO A 520 -2.19 -3.29 43.05
C PRO A 520 -2.98 -4.45 42.45
N HIS A 521 -3.19 -4.47 41.13
CA HIS A 521 -3.93 -5.48 40.42
C HIS A 521 -3.06 -6.39 39.54
N ALA A 522 -1.75 -6.14 39.46
CA ALA A 522 -0.83 -7.04 38.78
C ALA A 522 -0.60 -8.30 39.63
N ASP A 523 -0.65 -9.47 39.01
CA ASP A 523 -0.29 -10.77 39.61
C ASP A 523 1.17 -11.18 39.35
N PHE A 524 1.92 -10.33 38.63
CA PHE A 524 3.34 -10.44 38.35
C PHE A 524 4.04 -9.08 38.53
N THR A 525 5.36 -9.12 38.64
CA THR A 525 6.22 -7.94 38.81
C THR A 525 7.01 -7.65 37.54
N GLY A 526 7.60 -6.46 37.48
CA GLY A 526 8.57 -6.15 36.43
C GLY A 526 9.78 -7.10 36.45
N MET A 527 10.19 -7.62 37.61
CA MET A 527 11.28 -8.61 37.66
C MET A 527 10.88 -9.95 37.03
N ASP A 528 9.61 -10.33 37.08
CA ASP A 528 9.14 -11.57 36.44
C ASP A 528 9.26 -11.47 34.91
N ILE A 529 8.85 -10.34 34.34
CA ILE A 529 9.04 -10.02 32.91
C ILE A 529 10.53 -10.01 32.53
N ILE A 530 11.38 -9.35 33.33
CA ILE A 530 12.83 -9.29 33.07
C ILE A 530 13.45 -10.69 33.11
N ASN A 531 13.11 -11.50 34.12
CA ASN A 531 13.62 -12.86 34.24
C ASN A 531 13.18 -13.72 33.05
N ARG A 532 11.91 -13.65 32.66
CA ARG A 532 11.39 -14.34 31.48
C ARG A 532 12.13 -13.93 30.21
N TYR A 533 12.45 -12.64 30.06
CA TYR A 533 13.16 -12.12 28.88
C TYR A 533 14.60 -12.61 28.84
N ILE A 534 15.30 -12.60 29.97
CA ILE A 534 16.67 -13.13 30.10
C ILE A 534 16.70 -14.64 29.79
N LEU A 535 15.77 -15.42 30.36
CA LEU A 535 15.69 -16.87 30.11
C LEU A 535 15.44 -17.19 28.64
N LYS A 536 14.57 -16.41 27.97
CA LYS A 536 14.36 -16.53 26.51
C LYS A 536 15.63 -16.21 25.72
N MET A 537 16.34 -15.14 26.07
CA MET A 537 17.61 -14.76 25.42
C MET A 537 18.72 -15.79 25.65
N MET A 538 18.64 -16.57 26.73
CA MET A 538 19.54 -17.69 27.01
C MET A 538 19.16 -18.99 26.28
N GLY A 539 18.02 -19.03 25.59
CA GLY A 539 17.51 -20.22 24.90
C GLY A 539 16.92 -21.28 25.83
N GLU A 540 16.49 -20.90 27.04
CA GLU A 540 15.92 -21.80 28.04
C GLU A 540 14.38 -21.92 27.97
N PHE A 541 13.76 -21.48 26.87
CA PHE A 541 12.31 -21.53 26.61
C PHE A 541 11.96 -21.97 25.18
#